data_AF-A0A4Y9JM28-F1
#
_entry.id   AF-A0A4Y9JM28-F1
#
_cell.length_a   1.000
_cell.length_b   1.000
_cell.length_c   1.000
_cell.angle_alpha   90.00
_cell.angle_beta   90.00
_cell.angle_gamma   90.00
#
_symmetry.space_group_name_H-M   'P 1'
#
loop_
_entity.id
_entity.type
_entity.pdbx_description
1 polymer ?
#
loop_
_entity_poly.entity_id
_entity_poly.type
_entity_poly.pdbx_seq_one_letter_code
_entity_poly.pdbx_strand_id
1 'polypeptide(L)' 'MAHPAPDPIIDEWHYGVDGNYGYSNYYVKSPNNIGSKSSVTNFWGKIKATASRDYGWAMSSATKDWNDVRLNAYWDYFRF' A
#
# COMPACT_ATOMS: atom_id res chain seq x y z
N MET A 1 8.86 2.36 -8.61
CA MET A 1 8.27 1.76 -9.83
C MET A 1 7.31 0.70 -9.36
N ALA A 2 6.07 0.72 -9.87
CA ALA A 2 5.11 -0.35 -9.68
C ALA A 2 5.57 -1.57 -10.49
N HIS A 3 5.78 -2.71 -9.85
CA HIS A 3 6.04 -3.96 -10.57
C HIS A 3 4.70 -4.63 -10.85
N PRO A 4 4.35 -4.98 -12.10
CA PRO A 4 3.14 -5.76 -12.36
C PRO A 4 3.34 -7.19 -11.84
N ALA A 5 2.34 -7.70 -11.12
CA ALA A 5 2.38 -9.04 -10.53
C ALA A 5 2.21 -10.12 -11.63
N PRO A 6 2.80 -11.33 -11.49
CA PRO A 6 2.79 -12.38 -12.54
C PRO A 6 1.40 -13.00 -12.81
N ASP A 7 0.89 -12.89 -14.04
CA ASP A 7 -0.42 -13.39 -14.51
C ASP A 7 -0.72 -14.89 -14.27
N PRO A 8 -1.98 -15.29 -13.99
CA PRO A 8 -3.15 -14.45 -13.70
C PRO A 8 -3.19 -14.05 -12.22
N ILE A 9 -3.13 -12.74 -11.97
CA ILE A 9 -3.32 -12.12 -10.66
C ILE A 9 -4.40 -11.07 -10.80
N ILE A 10 -5.37 -11.08 -9.88
CA ILE A 10 -6.23 -9.92 -9.69
C ILE A 10 -5.48 -8.99 -8.75
N ASP A 11 -5.06 -7.83 -9.26
CA ASP A 11 -4.50 -6.75 -8.46
C ASP A 11 -5.38 -5.50 -8.54
N GLU A 12 -5.70 -4.94 -7.38
CA GLU A 12 -6.50 -3.71 -7.27
C GLU A 12 -5.85 -2.80 -6.24
N TRP A 13 -5.56 -1.55 -6.63
CA TRP A 13 -4.96 -0.57 -5.75
C TRP A 13 -5.83 0.67 -5.62
N HIS A 14 -6.35 0.89 -4.41
CA HIS A 14 -7.11 2.08 -4.03
C HIS A 14 -6.29 2.94 -3.10
N TYR A 15 -6.04 4.17 -3.53
CA TYR A 15 -5.24 5.12 -2.77
C TYR A 15 -5.75 6.54 -2.93
N GLY A 16 -5.42 7.35 -1.93
CA GLY A 16 -5.71 8.78 -1.94
C GLY A 16 -4.85 9.48 -0.91
N VAL A 17 -4.41 10.69 -1.25
CA VAL A 17 -3.78 11.60 -0.32
C VAL A 17 -4.50 12.93 -0.46
N ASP A 18 -5.16 13.35 0.61
CA ASP A 18 -5.88 14.62 0.66
C ASP A 18 -5.58 15.36 1.98
N GLY A 19 -5.05 16.57 1.83
CA GLY A 19 -4.63 17.42 2.94
C GLY A 19 -3.74 16.71 3.96
N ASN A 20 -4.34 16.32 5.08
CA ASN A 20 -3.66 15.67 6.20
C ASN A 20 -3.94 14.17 6.30
N TYR A 21 -4.74 13.57 5.42
CA TYR A 21 -5.06 12.14 5.45
C TYR A 21 -4.55 11.45 4.19
N GLY A 22 -4.06 10.23 4.36
CA GLY A 22 -3.63 9.39 3.25
C GLY A 22 -3.95 7.93 3.51
N TYR A 23 -4.30 7.21 2.46
CA TYR A 23 -4.54 5.78 2.52
C TYR A 23 -3.96 5.06 1.30
N SER A 24 -3.61 3.79 1.51
CA SER A 24 -3.20 2.84 0.50
C SER A 24 -3.81 1.49 0.84
N ASN A 25 -4.69 1.00 -0.02
CA ASN A 25 -5.36 -0.27 0.10
C ASN A 25 -5.01 -1.09 -1.15
N TYR A 26 -4.34 -2.22 -0.97
CA TYR A 26 -3.90 -3.06 -2.07
C TYR A 26 -4.47 -4.46 -1.92
N TYR A 27 -5.13 -4.94 -2.96
CA TYR A 27 -5.67 -6.29 -3.07
C TYR A 27 -4.81 -7.09 -4.02
N VAL A 28 -4.46 -8.31 -3.60
CA VAL A 28 -3.89 -9.31 -4.47
C VAL A 28 -4.63 -10.61 -4.25
N LYS A 29 -5.06 -11.23 -5.36
CA LYS A 29 -5.51 -12.62 -5.37
C LYS A 29 -4.77 -13.37 -6.45
N SER A 30 -3.98 -14.36 -6.02
CA SER A 30 -3.15 -15.19 -6.87
C SER A 30 -3.22 -16.65 -6.42
N PRO A 31 -3.16 -17.63 -7.34
CA PRO A 31 -2.92 -19.03 -6.99
C PRO A 31 -1.46 -19.29 -6.55
N ASN A 32 -0.54 -18.33 -6.70
CA ASN A 32 0.90 -18.55 -6.56
C ASN A 32 1.50 -18.12 -5.20
N ASN A 33 0.70 -18.13 -4.12
CA ASN A 33 1.06 -17.61 -2.80
C ASN A 33 1.64 -16.19 -2.84
N ILE A 34 0.92 -15.28 -3.49
CA ILE A 34 1.32 -13.87 -3.57
C ILE A 34 0.37 -13.05 -2.71
N GLY A 35 0.96 -12.37 -1.72
CA GLY A 35 0.27 -11.51 -0.78
C GLY A 35 0.42 -10.04 -1.14
N SER A 36 -0.50 -9.23 -0.62
CA SER A 36 -0.54 -7.78 -0.82
C SER A 36 0.17 -7.05 0.31
N LYS A 37 0.83 -5.95 -0.02
CA LYS A 37 1.43 -5.02 0.92
C LYS A 37 1.01 -3.60 0.55
N SER A 38 0.67 -2.81 1.55
CA SER A 38 0.38 -1.39 1.38
C SER A 38 1.11 -0.57 2.44
N SER A 39 1.44 0.67 2.09
CA SER A 39 2.01 1.60 3.04
C SER A 39 1.64 3.05 2.71
N VAL A 40 1.66 3.86 3.76
CA VAL A 40 1.62 5.32 3.68
C VAL A 40 2.90 5.83 4.32
N THR A 41 3.57 6.76 3.65
CA THR A 41 4.79 7.41 4.14
C THR A 41 4.60 8.92 4.17
N ASN A 42 5.50 9.62 4.86
CA ASN A 42 5.66 11.05 4.65
C ASN A 42 6.58 11.34 3.44
N PHE A 43 6.76 12.62 3.13
CA PHE A 43 7.65 13.09 2.06
C PHE A 43 9.09 12.54 2.12
N TRP A 44 9.60 12.29 3.33
CA TRP A 44 10.96 11.81 3.58
C TRP A 44 11.10 10.29 3.51
N GLY A 45 10.01 9.56 3.22
CA GLY A 45 10.00 8.10 3.19
C GLY A 45 9.84 7.44 4.57
N LYS A 46 9.58 8.21 5.64
CA LYS A 46 9.24 7.64 6.94
C LYS A 46 7.88 6.94 6.84
N ILE A 47 7.84 5.65 7.19
CA ILE A 47 6.59 4.88 7.22
C ILE A 47 5.68 5.43 8.32
N LYS A 48 4.46 5.75 7.92
CA LYS A 48 3.38 6.24 8.80
C LYS A 48 2.38 5.13 9.11
N ALA A 49 2.08 4.30 8.11
CA ALA A 49 1.28 3.10 8.25
C ALA A 49 1.75 2.05 7.24
N THR A 50 1.64 0.78 7.59
CA THR A 50 1.89 -0.33 6.68
C THR A 50 0.98 -1.49 7.03
N ALA A 51 0.58 -2.26 6.02
CA ALA A 51 -0.13 -3.52 6.20
C ALA A 51 0.36 -4.54 5.18
N SER A 52 0.22 -5.82 5.53
CA SER A 52 0.49 -6.94 4.66
C SER A 52 -0.53 -8.04 4.89
N ARG A 53 -0.89 -8.76 3.83
CA ARG A 53 -1.82 -9.88 3.92
C ARG A 53 -1.48 -10.95 2.88
N ASP A 54 -1.41 -12.20 3.32
CA ASP A 54 -1.18 -13.35 2.45
C ASP A 54 -2.28 -13.47 1.37
N TYR A 55 -3.53 -13.22 1.75
CA TYR A 55 -4.66 -13.18 0.83
C TYR A 55 -5.59 -12.02 1.11
N GLY A 56 -5.93 -11.24 0.08
CA GLY A 56 -6.93 -10.18 0.16
C GLY A 56 -6.34 -8.79 0.34
N TRP A 57 -7.08 -7.92 1.04
CA TRP A 57 -6.76 -6.51 1.16
C TRP A 57 -5.73 -6.23 2.26
N ALA A 58 -4.60 -5.63 1.88
CA ALA A 58 -3.70 -4.93 2.79
C ALA A 58 -4.10 -3.45 2.86
N MET A 59 -4.61 -3.02 4.01
CA MET A 59 -5.16 -1.67 4.20
C MET A 59 -4.28 -0.86 5.13
N SER A 60 -3.82 0.29 4.67
CA SER A 60 -3.00 1.21 5.44
C SER A 60 -3.52 2.62 5.30
N SER A 61 -3.61 3.35 6.42
CA SER A 61 -4.00 4.75 6.40
C SER A 61 -3.31 5.51 7.52
N ALA A 62 -2.99 6.77 7.27
CA ALA A 62 -2.35 7.63 8.24
C ALA A 62 -2.84 9.07 8.15
N THR A 63 -2.76 9.76 9.28
CA THR A 63 -2.85 11.21 9.36
C THR A 63 -1.45 11.80 9.41
N LYS A 64 -1.27 12.94 8.76
CA LYS A 64 -0.05 13.72 8.65
C LYS A 64 0.31 14.32 10.02
N ASP A 65 1.57 14.17 10.45
CA ASP A 65 2.04 14.92 11.62
C ASP A 65 2.23 16.40 11.25
N TRP A 66 2.26 17.29 12.24
CA TRP A 66 2.43 18.73 12.01
C TRP A 66 3.70 19.09 11.21
N ASN A 67 4.76 18.27 11.32
CA ASN A 67 6.04 18.46 10.64
C ASN A 67 6.19 17.63 9.34
N ASP A 68 5.18 16.85 8.96
CA ASP A 68 5.19 16.14 7.70
C ASP A 68 4.74 17.08 6.56
N VAL A 69 5.55 17.20 5.51
CA VAL A 69 5.25 18.07 4.35
C VAL A 69 3.99 17.59 3.63
N ARG A 70 3.97 16.29 3.27
CA ARG A 70 2.85 15.58 2.67
C ARG A 70 2.93 14.09 2.98
N LEU A 71 1.85 13.37 2.69
CA LEU A 71 1.82 11.91 2.68
C LEU A 71 2.02 11.38 1.25
N ASN A 72 2.49 10.15 1.12
CA ASN A 72 2.52 9.39 -0.12
C ASN A 72 1.98 7.98 0.13
N ALA A 73 1.23 7.45 -0.84
CA ALA A 73 0.69 6.08 -0.80
C ALA A 73 1.54 5.15 -1.67
N TYR A 74 1.81 3.94 -1.17
CA TYR A 74 2.55 2.91 -1.89
C TYR A 74 1.90 1.55 -1.70
N TRP A 75 2.19 0.66 -2.64
CA TRP A 75 1.82 -0.75 -2.62
C TRP A 75 2.98 -1.60 -3.11
N ASP A 76 2.94 -2.87 -2.73
CA ASP A 76 3.88 -3.89 -3.17
C ASP A 76 3.23 -5.27 -3.01
N TYR A 77 3.87 -6.32 -3.52
CA TYR A 77 3.48 -7.70 -3.27
C TYR A 77 4.65 -8.51 -2.75
N PHE A 78 4.36 -9.62 -2.09
CA PHE A 78 5.38 -10.55 -1.61
C PHE A 78 4.93 -11.99 -1.83
N ARG A 79 5.89 -12.91 -1.90
CA ARG A 79 5.62 -14.35 -1.94
C ARG A 79 5.75 -14.92 -0.53
N PHE A 80 4.87 -15.86 -0.16
CA PHE A 80 4.89 -16.56 1.12
C PHE A 80 4.80 -18.08 0.97
#